data_AF-A0AAT9TH81-F1
#
_entry.id   AF-A0AAT9TH81-F1
#
_cell.length_a   1.000
_cell.length_b   1.000
_cell.length_c   1.000
_cell.angle_alpha   90.00
_cell.angle_beta   90.00
_cell.angle_gamma   90.00
#
_symmetry.space_group_name_H-M   'P 1'
#
loop_
_entity.id
_entity.type
_entity.pdbx_description
1 polymer ?
#
loop_
_entity_poly.entity_id
_entity_poly.type
_entity_poly.pdbx_seq_one_letter_code
_entity_poly.pdbx_strand_id
1 'polypeptide(L)'
;MDTAWVARKLREGFDLGRLGVPQVSARSNGTYIWLDGQNRGALCVAADHGETKIGMKVFRGLTKEQEAELFLGLNDNRRVQPLYKFMAEVTAGHGESLDITRTARDLGWIVSDSGAGNAIIAVAALRKIYGKSTEKGQLLRRTLRVVTDSWGHIPAAGNSYVLLGVASVLYEFPFLDSDALVRKLSKLPGGPASLLGKGRGYKQVTGGTVVEGIARVVRDAYNSGRRSGRLATESREPF
;
A
#
# COMPACT_ATOMS: atom_id res chain seq x y z
N MET A 1 2.33 4.78 -15.88
CA MET A 1 2.89 4.33 -17.17
C MET A 1 4.24 3.67 -16.92
N ASP A 2 4.52 2.53 -17.54
CA ASP A 2 5.81 1.81 -17.37
C ASP A 2 6.78 2.19 -18.50
N THR A 3 7.68 3.15 -18.21
CA THR A 3 8.64 3.67 -19.18
C THR A 3 9.70 2.65 -19.58
N ALA A 4 10.09 1.74 -18.67
CA ALA A 4 11.04 0.68 -18.95
C ALA A 4 10.47 -0.35 -19.94
N TRP A 5 9.18 -0.69 -19.79
CA TRP A 5 8.48 -1.54 -20.75
C TRP A 5 8.42 -0.90 -22.14
N VAL A 6 8.10 0.41 -22.22
CA VAL A 6 8.03 1.14 -23.50
C VAL A 6 9.40 1.15 -24.19
N ALA A 7 10.46 1.56 -23.48
CA ALA A 7 11.81 1.63 -24.03
C ALA A 7 12.31 0.26 -24.52
N ARG A 8 12.01 -0.82 -23.77
CA ARG A 8 12.34 -2.18 -24.19
C ARG A 8 11.60 -2.56 -25.47
N LYS A 9 10.29 -2.31 -25.54
CA LYS A 9 9.47 -2.65 -26.71
C LYS A 9 9.87 -1.88 -27.97
N LEU A 10 10.30 -0.64 -27.82
CA LEU A 10 10.82 0.15 -28.94
C LEU A 10 12.09 -0.49 -29.54
N ARG A 11 13.01 -0.97 -28.68
CA ARG A 11 14.22 -1.69 -29.13
C ARG A 11 13.94 -3.04 -29.76
N GLU A 12 12.88 -3.72 -29.33
CA GLU A 12 12.45 -5.02 -29.89
C GLU A 12 11.80 -4.90 -31.28
N GLY A 13 11.55 -3.67 -31.75
CA GLY A 13 10.83 -3.39 -33.00
C GLY A 13 9.35 -3.12 -32.75
N PHE A 14 8.92 -1.89 -33.01
CA PHE A 14 7.51 -1.53 -32.99
C PHE A 14 6.80 -2.09 -34.24
N ASP A 15 5.64 -2.71 -34.02
CA ASP A 15 4.76 -3.20 -35.07
C ASP A 15 3.32 -2.81 -34.74
N LEU A 16 2.76 -1.90 -35.54
CA LEU A 16 1.40 -1.39 -35.36
C LEU A 16 0.35 -2.51 -35.46
N GLY A 17 0.57 -3.52 -36.31
CA GLY A 17 -0.35 -4.65 -36.48
C GLY A 17 -0.46 -5.53 -35.23
N ARG A 18 0.52 -5.47 -34.33
CA ARG A 18 0.59 -6.26 -33.10
C ARG A 18 0.19 -5.48 -31.84
N LEU A 19 -0.29 -4.24 -31.99
CA LEU A 19 -0.71 -3.41 -30.86
C LEU A 19 -1.91 -4.02 -30.10
N GLY A 20 -2.76 -4.77 -30.79
CA GLY A 20 -4.05 -5.22 -30.28
C GLY A 20 -5.01 -4.03 -30.08
N VAL A 21 -6.14 -4.28 -29.41
CA VAL A 21 -7.19 -3.27 -29.21
C VAL A 21 -7.13 -2.72 -27.78
N PRO A 22 -6.72 -1.46 -27.57
CA PRO A 22 -6.85 -0.83 -26.26
C PRO A 22 -8.29 -0.51 -25.91
N GLN A 23 -8.55 -0.27 -24.63
CA GLN A 23 -9.90 -0.06 -24.12
C GLN A 23 -9.97 1.26 -23.36
N VAL A 24 -10.97 2.07 -23.70
CA VAL A 24 -11.16 3.42 -23.15
C VAL A 24 -12.62 3.67 -22.77
N SER A 25 -12.83 4.52 -21.76
CA SER A 25 -14.15 5.09 -21.44
C SER A 25 -14.27 6.49 -22.04
N ALA A 26 -15.35 6.76 -22.76
CA ALA A 26 -15.70 8.08 -23.27
C ALA A 26 -16.71 8.75 -22.33
N ARG A 27 -16.34 9.91 -21.79
CA ARG A 27 -17.16 10.70 -20.87
C ARG A 27 -17.99 11.75 -21.62
N SER A 28 -19.06 12.22 -20.99
CA SER A 28 -19.98 13.21 -21.55
C SER A 28 -19.31 14.55 -21.90
N ASN A 29 -18.22 14.89 -21.22
CA ASN A 29 -17.41 16.09 -21.50
C ASN A 29 -16.44 15.94 -22.68
N GLY A 30 -16.54 14.86 -23.47
CA GLY A 30 -15.67 14.60 -24.62
C GLY A 30 -14.29 14.03 -24.28
N THR A 31 -13.98 13.83 -22.99
CA THR A 31 -12.71 13.21 -22.58
C THR A 31 -12.74 11.69 -22.66
N TYR A 32 -11.57 11.10 -22.89
CA TYR A 32 -11.37 9.65 -22.89
C TYR A 32 -10.42 9.27 -21.74
N ILE A 33 -10.75 8.19 -21.04
CA ILE A 33 -9.90 7.62 -19.99
C ILE A 33 -9.45 6.22 -20.41
N TRP A 34 -8.17 5.92 -20.22
CA TRP A 34 -7.61 4.59 -20.42
C TRP A 34 -8.12 3.63 -19.35
N LEU A 35 -8.80 2.57 -19.77
CA LEU A 35 -9.15 1.43 -18.91
C LEU A 35 -8.14 0.31 -19.08
N ASP A 36 -7.63 0.15 -20.30
CA ASP A 36 -6.56 -0.78 -20.61
C ASP A 36 -5.73 -0.34 -21.82
N GLY A 37 -4.43 -0.65 -21.79
CA GLY A 37 -3.52 -0.44 -22.92
C GLY A 37 -2.78 0.88 -22.92
N GLN A 38 -2.76 1.62 -21.80
CA GLN A 38 -2.02 2.90 -21.68
C GLN A 38 -0.54 2.80 -22.10
N ASN A 39 0.15 1.72 -21.76
CA ASN A 39 1.55 1.52 -22.15
C ASN A 39 1.69 1.29 -23.66
N ARG A 40 0.68 0.69 -24.31
CA ARG A 40 0.64 0.50 -25.76
C ARG A 40 0.39 1.83 -26.48
N GLY A 41 -0.50 2.67 -25.96
CA GLY A 41 -0.65 4.04 -26.43
C GLY A 41 0.64 4.85 -26.29
N ALA A 42 1.33 4.72 -25.15
CA ALA A 42 2.64 5.35 -24.94
C ALA A 42 3.71 4.86 -25.92
N LEU A 43 3.70 3.57 -26.26
CA LEU A 43 4.61 3.00 -27.25
C LEU A 43 4.34 3.56 -28.65
N CYS A 44 3.08 3.77 -29.05
CA CYS A 44 2.77 4.45 -30.32
C CYS A 44 3.39 5.85 -30.36
N VAL A 45 3.24 6.63 -29.29
CA VAL A 45 3.84 7.97 -29.20
C VAL A 45 5.37 7.89 -29.27
N ALA A 46 5.99 6.98 -28.52
CA ALA A 46 7.44 6.81 -28.50
C ALA A 46 8.04 6.27 -29.82
N ALA A 47 7.22 5.67 -30.68
CA ALA A 47 7.60 5.17 -31.99
C ALA A 47 7.27 6.15 -33.13
N ASP A 48 7.05 7.44 -32.84
CA ASP A 48 6.61 8.47 -33.80
C ASP A 48 5.28 8.18 -34.52
N HIS A 49 4.43 7.35 -33.90
CA HIS A 49 3.07 7.05 -34.35
C HIS A 49 1.99 7.72 -33.49
N GLY A 50 2.34 8.77 -32.74
CA GLY A 50 1.40 9.46 -31.84
C GLY A 50 0.16 10.05 -32.54
N GLU A 51 0.28 10.42 -33.82
CA GLU A 51 -0.82 10.92 -34.64
C GLU A 51 -1.57 9.82 -35.41
N THR A 52 -1.06 8.59 -35.38
CA THR A 52 -1.67 7.47 -36.09
C THR A 52 -2.99 7.07 -35.41
N LYS A 53 -4.08 7.04 -36.18
CA LYS A 53 -5.37 6.55 -35.68
C LYS A 53 -5.28 5.04 -35.45
N ILE A 54 -5.57 4.63 -34.21
CA ILE A 54 -5.62 3.21 -33.83
C ILE A 54 -7.03 2.81 -33.42
N GLY A 55 -7.40 1.56 -33.72
CA GLY A 55 -8.67 0.99 -33.29
C GLY A 55 -8.71 0.81 -31.77
N MET A 56 -9.75 1.34 -31.13
CA MET A 56 -9.99 1.19 -29.69
C MET A 56 -11.40 0.69 -29.42
N LYS A 57 -11.57 -0.12 -28.37
CA LYS A 57 -12.89 -0.43 -27.83
C LYS A 57 -13.30 0.72 -26.91
N VAL A 58 -14.39 1.39 -27.26
CA VAL A 58 -14.90 2.57 -26.54
C VAL A 58 -16.15 2.20 -25.76
N PHE A 59 -16.10 2.34 -24.44
CA PHE A 59 -17.25 2.25 -23.56
C PHE A 59 -17.85 3.65 -23.37
N ARG A 60 -19.18 3.76 -23.33
CA ARG A 60 -19.92 5.02 -23.22
C ARG A 60 -20.96 4.94 -22.12
N GLY A 61 -21.28 6.08 -21.51
CA GLY A 61 -22.35 6.18 -20.51
C GLY A 61 -22.02 5.53 -19.16
N LEU A 62 -20.74 5.28 -18.88
CA LEU A 62 -20.29 4.73 -17.60
C LEU A 62 -20.22 5.83 -16.53
N THR A 63 -20.62 5.49 -15.31
CA THR A 63 -20.25 6.27 -14.11
C THR A 63 -18.78 6.02 -13.75
N LYS A 64 -18.21 6.83 -12.84
CA LYS A 64 -16.82 6.62 -12.40
C LYS A 64 -16.63 5.28 -11.69
N GLU A 65 -17.63 4.85 -10.93
CA GLU A 65 -17.66 3.58 -10.23
C GLU A 65 -17.65 2.42 -11.25
N GLN A 66 -18.45 2.53 -12.31
CA GLN A 66 -18.48 1.53 -13.39
C GLN A 66 -17.18 1.52 -14.22
N GLU A 67 -16.56 2.68 -14.47
CA GLU A 67 -15.24 2.77 -15.08
C GLU A 67 -14.19 2.04 -14.25
N ALA A 68 -14.22 2.23 -12.92
CA ALA A 68 -13.29 1.60 -12.00
C ALA A 68 -13.50 0.08 -11.91
N GLU A 69 -14.75 -0.39 -11.85
CA GLU A 69 -15.07 -1.83 -11.85
C GLU A 69 -14.59 -2.49 -13.15
N LEU A 70 -14.84 -1.85 -14.30
CA LEU A 70 -14.36 -2.33 -15.59
C LEU A 70 -12.83 -2.33 -15.66
N PHE A 71 -12.15 -1.30 -15.13
CA PHE A 71 -10.70 -1.30 -15.01
C PHE A 71 -10.18 -2.48 -14.19
N LEU A 72 -10.81 -2.81 -13.06
CA LEU A 72 -10.43 -3.95 -12.23
C LEU A 72 -10.57 -5.28 -12.99
N GLY A 73 -11.70 -5.50 -13.65
CA GLY A 73 -11.95 -6.71 -14.45
C GLY A 73 -10.99 -6.86 -15.63
N LEU A 74 -10.65 -5.76 -16.31
CA LEU A 74 -9.70 -5.79 -17.44
C LEU A 74 -8.24 -6.04 -17.02
N ASN A 75 -7.92 -5.81 -15.76
CA ASN A 75 -6.56 -5.86 -15.23
C ASN A 75 -6.38 -6.90 -14.10
N ASP A 76 -7.28 -7.87 -13.98
CA ASP A 76 -7.26 -8.92 -12.97
C ASP A 76 -5.93 -9.72 -13.02
N ASN A 77 -5.53 -10.17 -14.20
CA ASN A 77 -4.37 -11.01 -14.49
C ASN A 77 -3.12 -10.21 -14.91
N ARG A 78 -3.20 -8.87 -14.87
CA ARG A 78 -2.12 -7.98 -15.32
C ARG A 78 -1.28 -7.46 -14.16
N ARG A 79 -0.01 -7.18 -14.46
CA ARG A 79 0.94 -6.51 -13.54
C ARG A 79 0.63 -5.02 -13.40
N VAL A 80 -0.57 -4.69 -12.93
CA VAL A 80 -0.88 -3.34 -12.42
C VAL A 80 -0.38 -3.26 -10.99
N GLN A 81 0.23 -2.14 -10.62
CA GLN A 81 0.69 -1.95 -9.24
C GLN A 81 -0.49 -2.08 -8.26
N PRO A 82 -0.32 -2.79 -7.13
CA PRO A 82 -1.39 -3.02 -6.16
C PRO A 82 -2.10 -1.74 -5.68
N LEU A 83 -1.36 -0.63 -5.56
CA LEU A 83 -1.92 0.67 -5.19
C LEU A 83 -3.00 1.15 -6.17
N TYR A 84 -2.77 1.03 -7.49
CA TYR A 84 -3.74 1.49 -8.48
C TYR A 84 -4.98 0.60 -8.53
N LYS A 85 -4.84 -0.71 -8.29
CA LYS A 85 -6.00 -1.59 -8.09
C LYS A 85 -6.78 -1.16 -6.85
N PHE A 86 -6.10 -0.91 -5.74
CA PHE A 86 -6.72 -0.43 -4.51
C PHE A 86 -7.49 0.89 -4.70
N MET A 87 -6.90 1.88 -5.38
CA MET A 87 -7.56 3.15 -5.67
C MET A 87 -8.78 2.99 -6.60
N ALA A 88 -8.71 2.05 -7.55
CA ALA A 88 -9.86 1.70 -8.38
C ALA A 88 -10.97 1.05 -7.55
N GLU A 89 -10.67 0.13 -6.65
CA GLU A 89 -11.67 -0.46 -5.74
C GLU A 89 -12.34 0.58 -4.83
N VAL A 90 -11.58 1.56 -4.32
CA VAL A 90 -12.15 2.70 -3.58
C VAL A 90 -13.14 3.47 -4.46
N THR A 91 -12.77 3.72 -5.72
CA THR A 91 -13.63 4.41 -6.69
C THR A 91 -14.84 3.56 -7.10
N ALA A 92 -14.70 2.24 -7.16
CA ALA A 92 -15.77 1.29 -7.44
C ALA A 92 -16.69 1.04 -6.23
N GLY A 93 -16.36 1.59 -5.06
CA GLY A 93 -17.18 1.47 -3.85
C GLY A 93 -17.00 0.16 -3.07
N HIS A 94 -15.87 -0.53 -3.23
CA HIS A 94 -15.62 -1.79 -2.52
C HIS A 94 -15.45 -1.55 -1.02
N GLY A 95 -16.24 -2.28 -0.22
CA GLY A 95 -16.39 -2.00 1.21
C GLY A 95 -15.10 -2.09 2.05
N GLU A 96 -14.22 -3.06 1.77
CA GLU A 96 -12.92 -3.16 2.46
C GLU A 96 -12.02 -1.96 2.15
N SER A 97 -11.83 -1.64 0.87
CA SER A 97 -10.94 -0.57 0.44
C SER A 97 -11.44 0.80 0.89
N LEU A 98 -12.77 1.00 0.92
CA LEU A 98 -13.40 2.18 1.54
C LEU A 98 -13.11 2.28 3.04
N ASP A 99 -13.24 1.19 3.79
CA ASP A 99 -13.03 1.18 5.25
C ASP A 99 -11.56 1.45 5.61
N ILE A 100 -10.63 0.82 4.90
CA ILE A 100 -9.19 1.07 5.04
C ILE A 100 -8.88 2.55 4.74
N THR A 101 -9.41 3.09 3.65
CA THR A 101 -9.18 4.49 3.25
C THR A 101 -9.75 5.47 4.27
N ARG A 102 -10.96 5.21 4.78
CA ARG A 102 -11.57 6.01 5.84
C ARG A 102 -10.74 5.97 7.12
N THR A 103 -10.36 4.77 7.58
CA THR A 103 -9.55 4.60 8.80
C THR A 103 -8.21 5.32 8.70
N ALA A 104 -7.54 5.25 7.54
CA ALA A 104 -6.32 6.00 7.30
C ALA A 104 -6.55 7.52 7.35
N ARG A 105 -7.60 8.02 6.66
CA ARG A 105 -7.95 9.45 6.63
C ARG A 105 -8.31 10.00 8.00
N ASP A 106 -9.07 9.26 8.80
CA ASP A 106 -9.45 9.64 10.17
C ASP A 106 -8.23 9.87 11.07
N LEU A 107 -7.09 9.27 10.72
CA LEU A 107 -5.80 9.41 11.40
C LEU A 107 -4.81 10.30 10.64
N GLY A 108 -5.28 11.07 9.65
CA GLY A 108 -4.48 12.04 8.89
C GLY A 108 -3.60 11.45 7.77
N TRP A 109 -3.74 10.17 7.45
CA TRP A 109 -3.01 9.51 6.37
C TRP A 109 -3.80 9.51 5.06
N ILE A 110 -3.08 9.50 3.94
CA ILE A 110 -3.64 9.30 2.60
C ILE A 110 -3.01 8.07 1.95
N VAL A 111 -3.83 7.19 1.37
CA VAL A 111 -3.31 6.05 0.59
C VAL A 111 -3.03 6.53 -0.82
N SER A 112 -1.76 6.81 -1.14
CA SER A 112 -1.35 7.36 -2.44
C SER A 112 0.15 7.19 -2.68
N ASP A 113 0.58 7.41 -3.92
CA ASP A 113 1.98 7.50 -4.37
C ASP A 113 2.47 8.95 -4.51
N SER A 114 1.76 9.92 -3.91
CA SER A 114 2.07 11.35 -4.02
C SER A 114 3.43 11.77 -3.45
N GLY A 115 4.08 10.90 -2.67
CA GLY A 115 5.32 11.22 -1.97
C GLY A 115 5.15 12.17 -0.79
N ALA A 116 3.91 12.56 -0.44
CA ALA A 116 3.63 13.38 0.73
C ALA A 116 4.05 12.66 2.03
N GLY A 117 4.40 13.43 3.07
CA GLY A 117 4.85 12.86 4.36
C GLY A 117 3.81 11.93 5.01
N ASN A 118 2.53 12.22 4.79
CA ASN A 118 1.38 11.43 5.24
C ASN A 118 0.86 10.43 4.18
N ALA A 119 1.64 10.12 3.14
CA ALA A 119 1.26 9.14 2.12
C ALA A 119 1.68 7.71 2.50
N ILE A 120 0.75 6.76 2.41
CA ILE A 120 1.00 5.33 2.58
C ILE A 120 0.80 4.61 1.25
N ILE A 121 1.88 4.08 0.67
CA ILE A 121 1.83 3.25 -0.55
C ILE A 121 1.55 1.77 -0.21
N ALA A 122 1.76 1.38 1.06
CA ALA A 122 1.80 0.00 1.54
C ALA A 122 0.44 -0.72 1.64
N VAL A 123 -0.36 -0.74 0.55
CA VAL A 123 -1.73 -1.29 0.54
C VAL A 123 -1.81 -2.76 0.98
N ALA A 124 -0.83 -3.59 0.62
CA ALA A 124 -0.79 -4.99 1.04
C ALA A 124 -0.63 -5.13 2.56
N ALA A 125 0.15 -4.24 3.19
CA ALA A 125 0.27 -4.21 4.65
C ALA A 125 -1.04 -3.76 5.30
N LEU A 126 -1.66 -2.69 4.79
CA LEU A 126 -2.93 -2.19 5.30
C LEU A 126 -4.03 -3.28 5.26
N ARG A 127 -4.16 -3.99 4.14
CA ARG A 127 -5.10 -5.11 3.99
C ARG A 127 -4.79 -6.27 4.93
N LYS A 128 -3.51 -6.67 5.03
CA LYS A 128 -3.11 -7.73 5.95
C LYS A 128 -3.49 -7.40 7.40
N ILE A 129 -3.20 -6.17 7.83
CA ILE A 129 -3.54 -5.71 9.19
C ILE A 129 -5.05 -5.64 9.38
N TYR A 130 -5.78 -5.10 8.40
CA TYR A 130 -7.22 -5.02 8.43
C TYR A 130 -7.87 -6.42 8.55
N GLY A 131 -7.47 -7.37 7.71
CA GLY A 131 -7.99 -8.74 7.70
C GLY A 131 -7.63 -9.59 8.93
N LYS A 132 -6.59 -9.20 9.69
CA LYS A 132 -6.21 -9.82 10.97
C LYS A 132 -6.97 -9.24 12.16
N SER A 133 -7.80 -8.22 11.97
CA SER A 133 -8.55 -7.62 13.08
C SER A 133 -9.66 -8.56 13.55
N THR A 134 -9.74 -8.81 14.85
CA THR A 134 -10.85 -9.58 15.46
C THR A 134 -12.18 -8.85 15.28
N GLU A 135 -12.18 -7.53 15.43
CA GLU A 135 -13.27 -6.63 15.08
C GLU A 135 -12.87 -5.82 13.85
N LYS A 136 -13.81 -5.64 12.91
CA LYS A 136 -13.54 -5.06 11.58
C LYS A 136 -12.71 -3.76 11.66
N GLY A 137 -11.49 -3.82 11.15
CA GLY A 137 -10.57 -2.66 11.07
C GLY A 137 -9.95 -2.18 12.39
N GLN A 138 -10.25 -2.81 13.53
CA GLN A 138 -9.82 -2.35 14.85
C GLN A 138 -8.30 -2.40 15.02
N LEU A 139 -7.64 -3.48 14.54
CA LEU A 139 -6.19 -3.60 14.59
C LEU A 139 -5.50 -2.56 13.70
N LEU A 140 -6.06 -2.29 12.52
CA LEU A 140 -5.57 -1.27 11.61
C LEU A 140 -5.63 0.12 12.25
N ARG A 141 -6.79 0.49 12.79
CA ARG A 141 -6.97 1.78 13.49
C ARG A 141 -5.99 1.94 14.63
N ARG A 142 -5.83 0.89 15.46
CA ARG A 142 -4.91 0.91 16.60
C ARG A 142 -3.45 1.02 16.16
N THR A 143 -3.07 0.30 15.11
CA THR A 143 -1.70 0.35 14.56
C THR A 143 -1.38 1.73 14.02
N LEU A 144 -2.27 2.28 13.17
CA LEU A 144 -2.10 3.62 12.62
C LEU A 144 -2.07 4.68 13.72
N ARG A 145 -2.90 4.57 14.76
CA ARG A 145 -2.85 5.46 15.93
C ARG A 145 -1.48 5.39 16.62
N VAL A 146 -1.02 4.18 16.96
CA VAL A 146 0.27 4.00 17.66
C VAL A 146 1.43 4.59 16.86
N VAL A 147 1.51 4.37 15.54
CA VAL A 147 2.61 4.93 14.74
C VAL A 147 2.50 6.45 14.59
N THR A 148 1.28 6.98 14.47
CA THR A 148 1.01 8.42 14.34
C THR A 148 1.35 9.15 15.63
N ASP A 149 0.87 8.67 16.77
CA ASP A 149 1.11 9.30 18.07
C ASP A 149 2.57 9.17 18.51
N SER A 150 3.30 8.18 17.97
CA SER A 150 4.73 8.00 18.26
C SER A 150 5.62 8.92 17.44
N TRP A 151 5.31 9.16 16.15
CA TRP A 151 6.27 9.76 15.20
C TRP A 151 5.66 10.78 14.24
N GLY A 152 4.35 11.05 14.32
CA GLY A 152 3.62 11.89 13.37
C GLY A 152 3.55 11.30 11.96
N HIS A 153 3.30 12.18 10.99
CA HIS A 153 3.12 11.82 9.59
C HIS A 153 4.40 11.93 8.79
N ILE A 154 5.23 10.90 8.89
CA ILE A 154 6.48 10.79 8.11
C ILE A 154 6.52 9.49 7.29
N PRO A 155 7.21 9.47 6.13
CA PRO A 155 7.24 8.29 5.26
C PRO A 155 7.73 7.00 5.94
N ALA A 156 8.67 7.13 6.89
CA ALA A 156 9.19 6.00 7.63
C ALA A 156 8.16 5.36 8.59
N ALA A 157 7.23 6.14 9.14
CA ALA A 157 6.14 5.62 9.98
C ALA A 157 5.08 4.88 9.16
N GLY A 158 4.81 5.34 7.93
CA GLY A 158 3.92 4.68 6.96
C GLY A 158 4.55 3.48 6.22
N ASN A 159 5.78 3.07 6.59
CA ASN A 159 6.47 1.97 5.92
C ASN A 159 5.81 0.61 6.21
N SER A 160 5.71 -0.25 5.19
CA SER A 160 5.08 -1.57 5.30
C SER A 160 5.64 -2.44 6.42
N TYR A 161 6.96 -2.51 6.60
CA TYR A 161 7.58 -3.32 7.65
C TYR A 161 7.32 -2.75 9.04
N VAL A 162 7.33 -1.42 9.18
CA VAL A 162 7.05 -0.74 10.46
C VAL A 162 5.60 -0.99 10.86
N LEU A 163 4.65 -0.77 9.95
CA LEU A 163 3.23 -1.02 10.18
C LEU A 163 2.98 -2.49 10.56
N LEU A 164 3.54 -3.45 9.82
CA LEU A 164 3.37 -4.87 10.11
C LEU A 164 4.02 -5.28 11.43
N GLY A 165 5.19 -4.74 11.76
CA GLY A 165 5.89 -5.08 13.01
C GLY A 165 5.16 -4.55 14.24
N VAL A 166 4.63 -3.32 14.18
CA VAL A 166 3.79 -2.77 15.25
C VAL A 166 2.47 -3.53 15.35
N ALA A 167 1.80 -3.79 14.22
CA ALA A 167 0.55 -4.54 14.20
C ALA A 167 0.71 -5.96 14.75
N SER A 168 1.82 -6.64 14.46
CA SER A 168 2.13 -7.97 15.00
C SER A 168 2.13 -7.99 16.53
N VAL A 169 2.75 -7.00 17.17
CA VAL A 169 2.76 -6.91 18.65
C VAL A 169 1.37 -6.59 19.19
N LEU A 170 0.62 -5.70 18.53
CA LEU A 170 -0.74 -5.34 18.97
C LEU A 170 -1.73 -6.50 18.80
N TYR A 171 -1.52 -7.34 17.77
CA TYR A 171 -2.29 -8.56 17.53
C TYR A 171 -1.98 -9.62 18.58
N GLU A 172 -0.70 -9.86 18.87
CA GLU A 172 -0.29 -10.85 19.88
C GLU A 172 -0.69 -10.45 21.31
N PHE A 173 -0.70 -9.14 21.61
CA PHE A 173 -1.02 -8.61 22.94
C PHE A 173 -2.22 -7.64 22.86
N PRO A 174 -3.46 -8.14 22.70
CA PRO A 174 -4.64 -7.30 22.48
C PRO A 174 -4.91 -6.35 23.66
N PHE A 175 -4.56 -6.72 24.88
CA PHE A 175 -4.74 -5.89 26.08
C PHE A 175 -3.57 -4.96 26.40
N LEU A 176 -2.58 -4.84 25.50
CA LEU A 176 -1.43 -3.96 25.67
C LEU A 176 -1.84 -2.48 25.83
N ASP A 177 -1.24 -1.77 26.79
CA ASP A 177 -1.42 -0.33 26.96
C ASP A 177 -0.76 0.42 25.78
N SER A 178 -1.60 0.93 24.87
CA SER A 178 -1.14 1.60 23.65
C SER A 178 -0.44 2.92 23.96
N ASP A 179 -0.89 3.65 24.97
CA ASP A 179 -0.33 4.96 25.31
C ASP A 179 1.05 4.77 25.95
N ALA A 180 1.21 3.73 26.76
CA ALA A 180 2.52 3.38 27.27
C ALA A 180 3.48 2.89 26.19
N LEU A 181 2.97 2.22 25.15
CA LEU A 181 3.78 1.88 23.98
C LEU A 181 4.19 3.14 23.20
N VAL A 182 3.26 4.04 22.93
CA VAL A 182 3.52 5.34 22.28
C VAL A 182 4.60 6.11 23.04
N ARG A 183 4.50 6.24 24.38
CA ARG A 183 5.51 6.92 25.21
C ARG A 183 6.92 6.31 25.10
N LYS A 184 7.03 5.01 24.80
CA LYS A 184 8.31 4.32 24.63
C LYS A 184 8.84 4.46 23.21
N LEU A 185 7.97 4.31 22.21
CA LEU A 185 8.33 4.41 20.79
C LEU A 185 8.69 5.84 20.38
N SER A 186 8.02 6.86 20.93
CA SER A 186 8.33 8.27 20.65
C SER A 186 9.71 8.70 21.14
N LYS A 187 10.26 8.00 22.15
CA LYS A 187 11.61 8.23 22.70
C LYS A 187 12.68 7.36 22.07
N LEU A 188 12.33 6.49 21.11
CA LEU A 188 13.28 5.59 20.49
C LEU A 188 14.27 6.39 19.63
N PRO A 189 15.59 6.32 19.88
CA PRO A 189 16.57 7.03 19.07
C PRO A 189 16.50 6.58 17.60
N GLY A 190 16.39 7.56 16.70
CA GLY A 190 16.22 7.35 15.26
C GLY A 190 14.81 6.92 14.82
N GLY A 191 13.84 6.88 15.74
CA GLY A 191 12.42 6.71 15.44
C GLY A 191 12.09 5.46 14.59
N PRO A 192 11.16 5.57 13.62
CA PRO A 192 10.74 4.41 12.81
C PRO A 192 11.82 3.93 11.84
N ALA A 193 12.74 4.80 11.42
CA ALA A 193 13.89 4.39 10.59
C ALA A 193 14.84 3.46 11.36
N SER A 194 15.04 3.72 12.66
CA SER A 194 15.81 2.85 13.56
C SER A 194 15.18 1.46 13.70
N LEU A 195 13.84 1.37 13.79
CA LEU A 195 13.14 0.09 13.77
C LEU A 195 13.43 -0.70 12.49
N LEU A 196 13.33 -0.05 11.33
CA LEU A 196 13.60 -0.69 10.04
C LEU A 196 15.05 -1.18 9.95
N GLY A 197 16.02 -0.38 10.40
CA GLY A 197 17.42 -0.76 10.45
C GLY A 197 17.66 -1.98 11.34
N LYS A 198 17.13 -1.97 12.57
CA LYS A 198 17.26 -3.09 13.51
C LYS A 198 16.56 -4.36 13.01
N GLY A 199 15.40 -4.22 12.37
CA GLY A 199 14.69 -5.35 11.75
C GLY A 199 15.48 -5.99 10.60
N ARG A 200 16.14 -5.18 9.77
CA ARG A 200 17.05 -5.69 8.71
C ARG A 200 18.27 -6.38 9.30
N GLY A 201 18.88 -5.81 10.33
CA GLY A 201 19.99 -6.45 11.05
C GLY A 201 19.59 -7.78 11.67
N TYR A 202 18.41 -7.86 12.29
CA TYR A 202 17.87 -9.10 12.84
C TYR A 202 17.73 -10.19 11.76
N LYS A 203 17.15 -9.85 10.60
CA LYS A 203 17.04 -10.78 9.46
C LYS A 203 18.41 -11.32 9.02
N GLN A 204 19.42 -10.45 8.96
CA GLN A 204 20.77 -10.85 8.54
C GLN A 204 21.43 -11.82 9.52
N VAL A 205 21.22 -11.63 10.84
CA VAL A 205 21.85 -12.45 11.88
C VAL A 205 21.12 -13.77 12.10
N THR A 206 19.78 -13.77 12.05
CA THR A 206 18.96 -14.91 12.48
C THR A 206 18.32 -15.69 11.33
N GLY A 207 18.30 -15.14 10.11
CA GLY A 207 17.55 -15.70 8.98
C GLY A 207 16.03 -15.49 9.05
N GLY A 208 15.51 -14.86 10.11
CA GLY A 208 14.09 -14.53 10.26
C GLY A 208 13.62 -13.39 9.36
N THR A 209 12.42 -12.85 9.64
CA THR A 209 11.86 -11.75 8.85
C THR A 209 12.19 -10.37 9.43
N VAL A 210 12.16 -9.34 8.58
CA VAL A 210 12.29 -7.95 9.04
C VAL A 210 11.17 -7.58 10.01
N VAL A 211 9.97 -8.12 9.80
CA VAL A 211 8.79 -7.89 10.65
C VAL A 211 9.02 -8.48 12.04
N GLU A 212 9.52 -9.70 12.15
CA GLU A 212 9.88 -10.33 13.44
C GLU A 212 10.93 -9.51 14.20
N GLY A 213 11.96 -9.03 13.49
CA GLY A 213 12.98 -8.17 14.07
C GLY A 213 12.41 -6.85 14.60
N ILE A 214 11.51 -6.21 13.86
CA ILE A 214 10.81 -4.99 14.33
C ILE A 214 9.94 -5.31 15.53
N ALA A 215 9.13 -6.37 15.48
CA ALA A 215 8.25 -6.78 16.58
C ALA A 215 9.04 -7.05 17.86
N ARG A 216 10.22 -7.67 17.76
CA ARG A 216 11.14 -7.83 18.89
C ARG A 216 11.57 -6.48 19.48
N VAL A 217 12.04 -5.54 18.65
CA VAL A 217 12.46 -4.21 19.12
C VAL A 217 11.32 -3.44 19.77
N VAL A 218 10.10 -3.55 19.21
CA VAL A 218 8.88 -2.94 19.77
C VAL A 218 8.57 -3.52 21.16
N ARG A 219 8.66 -4.85 21.33
CA ARG A 219 8.49 -5.52 22.64
C ARG A 219 9.58 -5.12 23.64
N ASP A 220 10.83 -5.06 23.21
CA ASP A 220 11.95 -4.65 24.07
C ASP A 220 11.79 -3.19 24.54
N ALA A 221 11.37 -2.30 23.64
CA ALA A 221 11.07 -0.90 23.97
C ALA A 221 9.93 -0.80 24.98
N TYR A 222 8.85 -1.58 24.80
CA TYR A 222 7.77 -1.66 25.78
C TYR A 222 8.29 -2.20 27.13
N ASN A 223 9.01 -3.33 27.14
CA ASN A 223 9.47 -3.95 28.37
C ASN A 223 10.53 -3.14 29.13
N SER A 224 11.19 -2.19 28.48
CA SER A 224 12.22 -1.34 29.09
C SER A 224 11.71 -0.61 30.35
N GLY A 225 12.34 -0.87 31.49
CA GLY A 225 11.99 -0.29 32.80
C GLY A 225 10.77 -0.90 33.49
N ARG A 226 10.14 -1.94 32.93
CA ARG A 226 9.02 -2.65 33.57
C ARG A 226 9.50 -3.81 34.44
N ARG A 227 9.04 -3.82 35.70
CA ARG A 227 9.23 -4.94 36.64
C ARG A 227 8.09 -5.97 36.57
N SER A 228 6.87 -5.53 36.25
CA SER A 228 5.69 -6.36 36.03
C SER A 228 4.99 -5.99 34.71
N GLY A 229 4.08 -6.84 34.21
CA GLY A 229 3.35 -6.59 32.97
C GLY A 229 4.23 -6.59 31.71
N ARG A 230 5.29 -7.40 31.71
CA ARG A 230 6.19 -7.55 30.56
C ARG A 230 5.54 -8.44 29.49
N LEU A 231 5.75 -8.09 28.24
CA LEU A 231 5.40 -8.92 27.09
C LEU A 231 6.38 -10.08 26.99
N ALA A 232 5.90 -11.24 26.54
CA ALA A 232 6.75 -12.39 26.28
C ALA A 232 7.78 -12.08 25.18
N THR A 233 9.00 -12.58 25.36
CA THR A 233 10.14 -12.30 24.47
C THR A 233 10.07 -13.11 23.16
N GLU A 234 9.38 -14.25 23.19
CA GLU A 234 9.17 -15.13 22.04
C GLU A 234 7.76 -14.92 21.46
N SER A 235 7.66 -14.91 20.13
CA SER A 235 6.38 -14.79 19.43
C SER A 235 5.62 -16.11 19.57
N ARG A 236 4.38 -16.06 20.05
CA ARG A 236 3.54 -17.26 20.23
C ARG A 236 2.67 -17.55 19.02
N GLU A 237 2.36 -16.53 18.20
CA GLU A 237 1.61 -16.69 16.96
C GLU A 237 2.29 -15.98 15.77
N PRO A 238 2.28 -16.58 14.57
CA PRO A 238 2.71 -15.92 13.36
C PRO A 238 1.67 -14.89 12.87
N PHE A 239 2.14 -13.66 12.64
CA PHE A 239 1.35 -12.55 12.09
C PHE A 239 1.17 -12.64 10.58
#